data_AF-A0ABD4QX26-F1
#
_entry.id   AF-A0ABD4QX26-F1
#
_cell.length_a   1.000
_cell.length_b   1.000
_cell.length_c   1.000
_cell.angle_alpha   90.00
_cell.angle_beta   90.00
_cell.angle_gamma   90.00
#
_symmetry.space_group_name_H-M   'P 1'
#
loop_
_entity.id
_entity.type
_entity.pdbx_description
1 polymer ?
#
loop_
_entity_poly.entity_id
_entity_poly.type
_entity_poly.pdbx_seq_one_letter_code
_entity_poly.pdbx_strand_id
1 'polypeptide(L)'
;MSSARIGRPKVDNPKSQADRTRDSRMRSKALGRVERKFILDADSADLFDTLRQDAGFSTKEKSEFFAALLLRVANKNWLGKPFTLPIEEAL
;
A
#
# COMPACT_ATOMS: atom_id res chain seq x y z
N MET A 1 29.84 -1.16 3.60
CA MET A 1 29.91 -0.43 4.88
C MET A 1 28.51 0.08 5.21
N SER A 2 27.96 -0.33 6.36
CA SER A 2 26.57 -0.02 6.77
C SER A 2 26.46 1.43 7.22
N SER A 3 25.61 2.23 6.54
CA SER A 3 25.27 3.58 6.98
C SER A 3 24.33 3.49 8.19
N ALA A 4 24.92 3.49 9.39
CA ALA A 4 24.15 3.69 10.61
C ALA A 4 23.52 5.09 10.55
N ARG A 5 22.20 5.18 10.46
CA ARG A 5 21.47 6.45 10.55
C ARG A 5 21.66 7.02 11.96
N ILE A 6 22.51 8.04 12.05
CA ILE A 6 22.82 8.79 13.26
C ILE A 6 21.48 9.31 13.85
N GLY A 7 21.07 8.80 15.01
CA GLY A 7 19.88 9.27 15.73
C GLY A 7 18.84 8.22 16.12
N ARG A 8 18.93 6.96 15.65
CA ARG A 8 18.09 5.89 16.22
C ARG A 8 18.83 5.19 17.36
N PRO A 9 18.25 5.08 18.58
CA PRO A 9 18.80 4.27 19.65
C PRO A 9 19.09 2.86 19.14
N LYS A 10 20.26 2.34 19.51
CA LYS A 10 20.64 0.96 19.18
C LYS A 10 19.63 0.04 19.85
N VAL A 11 19.00 -0.83 19.08
CA VAL A 11 18.07 -1.83 19.61
C VAL A 11 18.91 -3.03 20.01
N ASP A 12 19.10 -3.25 21.31
CA ASP A 12 19.69 -4.47 21.82
C ASP A 12 18.73 -5.65 21.53
N ASN A 13 19.26 -6.75 20.98
CA ASN A 13 18.50 -7.90 20.50
C ASN A 13 17.39 -7.55 19.48
N PRO A 14 17.75 -7.16 18.24
CA PRO A 14 16.76 -6.92 17.20
C PRO A 14 15.95 -8.20 16.94
N LYS A 15 14.62 -8.07 16.93
CA LYS A 15 13.71 -9.16 16.56
C LYS A 15 14.12 -9.77 15.22
N SER A 16 14.05 -11.10 15.13
CA SER A 16 14.28 -11.80 13.87
C SER A 16 13.31 -11.31 12.78
N GLN A 17 13.66 -11.49 11.51
CA GLN A 17 12.75 -11.16 10.41
C GLN A 17 11.44 -11.95 10.51
N ALA A 18 11.50 -13.21 10.93
CA ALA A 18 10.33 -14.06 11.13
C ALA A 18 9.39 -13.50 12.21
N ASP A 19 9.93 -13.07 13.34
CA ASP A 19 9.13 -12.50 14.44
C ASP A 19 8.47 -11.18 14.03
N ARG A 20 9.20 -10.32 13.31
CA ARG A 20 8.65 -9.07 12.77
C ARG A 20 7.49 -9.32 11.80
N THR A 21 7.62 -10.31 10.93
CA THR A 21 6.54 -10.70 10.00
C THR A 21 5.34 -11.28 10.76
N ARG A 22 5.56 -12.12 11.78
CA ARG A 22 4.49 -12.66 12.63
C ARG A 22 3.72 -11.55 13.36
N ASP A 23 4.43 -10.62 13.99
CA ASP A 23 3.84 -9.47 14.69
C ASP A 23 3.05 -8.56 13.72
N SER A 24 3.55 -8.36 12.51
CA SER A 24 2.83 -7.63 11.47
C SER A 24 1.52 -8.33 11.09
N ARG A 25 1.55 -9.65 10.88
CA ARG A 25 0.34 -10.44 10.59
C ARG A 25 -0.67 -10.40 11.73
N MET A 26 -0.23 -10.54 12.98
CA MET A 26 -1.13 -10.49 14.15
C MET A 26 -1.79 -9.12 14.28
N ARG A 27 -1.04 -8.02 14.10
CA ARG A 27 -1.62 -6.66 14.11
C ARG A 27 -2.63 -6.45 12.99
N SER A 28 -2.33 -6.88 11.78
CA SER A 28 -3.27 -6.81 10.67
C SER A 28 -4.57 -7.58 10.97
N LYS A 29 -4.46 -8.80 11.53
CA LYS A 29 -5.61 -9.61 11.94
C LYS A 29 -6.45 -8.93 13.03
N ALA A 30 -5.82 -8.33 14.03
CA ALA A 30 -6.51 -7.60 15.09
C ALA A 30 -7.30 -6.39 14.57
N LEU A 31 -6.82 -5.77 13.48
CA LEU A 31 -7.51 -4.69 12.77
C LEU A 31 -8.54 -5.18 11.75
N GLY A 32 -8.85 -6.48 11.71
CA GLY A 32 -9.80 -7.06 10.75
C GLY A 32 -9.33 -7.02 9.29
N ARG A 33 -8.03 -6.78 9.04
CA ARG A 33 -7.49 -6.72 7.67
C ARG A 33 -7.33 -8.12 7.11
N VAL A 34 -7.78 -8.32 5.87
CA VAL A 34 -7.68 -9.58 5.14
C VAL A 34 -6.72 -9.42 3.96
N GLU A 35 -5.72 -10.29 3.88
CA GLU A 35 -4.79 -10.34 2.74
C GLU A 35 -5.45 -11.11 1.58
N ARG A 36 -5.50 -10.49 0.40
CA ARG A 36 -5.93 -11.14 -0.85
C ARG A 36 -4.80 -11.05 -1.86
N LYS A 37 -4.51 -12.17 -2.54
CA LYS A 37 -3.54 -12.21 -3.63
C LYS A 37 -4.27 -12.00 -4.94
N PHE A 38 -3.87 -10.97 -5.68
CA PHE A 38 -4.35 -10.68 -7.02
C PHE A 38 -3.24 -11.02 -8.00
N ILE A 39 -3.57 -11.78 -9.05
CA ILE A 39 -2.67 -12.06 -10.16
C ILE A 39 -3.12 -11.14 -11.29
N LEU A 40 -2.20 -10.32 -11.77
CA LEU A 40 -2.41 -9.40 -12.89
C LEU A 40 -1.47 -9.84 -14.02
N ASP A 41 -1.92 -9.69 -15.26
CA ASP A 41 -1.04 -9.72 -16.42
C ASP A 41 -0.13 -8.46 -16.45
N ALA A 42 0.89 -8.48 -17.32
CA ALA A 42 1.90 -7.42 -17.38
C ALA A 42 1.29 -6.05 -17.74
N ASP A 43 0.40 -6.02 -18.73
CA ASP A 43 -0.21 -4.77 -19.22
C ASP A 43 -1.10 -4.15 -18.13
N SER A 44 -1.89 -4.98 -17.44
CA SER A 44 -2.69 -4.55 -16.29
C SER A 44 -1.84 -4.03 -15.13
N ALA A 45 -0.66 -4.61 -14.90
CA ALA A 45 0.25 -4.17 -13.85
C ALA A 45 0.86 -2.79 -14.17
N ASP A 46 1.27 -2.57 -15.43
CA ASP A 46 1.81 -1.29 -15.88
C ASP A 46 0.75 -0.18 -15.87
N LEU A 47 -0.47 -0.50 -16.31
CA LEU A 47 -1.61 0.40 -16.21
C LEU A 47 -1.89 0.78 -14.75
N PHE A 48 -1.89 -0.20 -13.85
CA PHE A 48 -2.09 0.06 -12.42
C PHE A 48 -1.03 0.98 -11.84
N ASP A 49 0.24 0.77 -12.17
CA ASP A 49 1.33 1.61 -11.67
C ASP A 49 1.29 3.03 -12.24
N THR A 50 0.84 3.19 -13.49
CA THR A 50 0.61 4.50 -14.13
C THR A 50 -0.51 5.25 -13.42
N LEU A 51 -1.69 4.63 -13.29
CA LEU A 51 -2.83 5.23 -12.60
C LEU A 51 -2.52 5.60 -11.15
N ARG A 52 -1.75 4.76 -10.46
CA ARG A 52 -1.29 5.03 -9.09
C ARG A 52 -0.44 6.30 -9.03
N GLN A 53 0.48 6.46 -9.99
CA GLN A 53 1.37 7.59 -10.06
C GLN A 53 0.61 8.88 -10.36
N ASP A 54 -0.32 8.85 -11.33
CA ASP A 54 -1.14 9.99 -11.71
C ASP A 54 -2.07 10.42 -10.56
N ALA A 55 -2.59 9.45 -9.81
CA ALA A 55 -3.37 9.68 -8.58
C ALA A 55 -2.53 10.20 -7.40
N GLY A 56 -1.21 10.38 -7.54
CA GLY A 56 -0.32 10.95 -6.52
C GLY A 56 0.07 9.99 -5.39
N PHE A 57 -0.15 8.68 -5.55
CA PHE A 57 0.27 7.67 -4.58
C PHE A 57 1.73 7.27 -4.83
N SER A 58 2.48 6.98 -3.76
CA SER A 58 3.87 6.50 -3.85
C SER A 58 3.95 5.00 -4.18
N THR A 59 5.14 4.52 -4.55
CA THR A 59 5.38 3.10 -4.87
C THR A 59 5.14 2.15 -3.69
N LYS A 60 5.10 2.68 -2.46
CA LYS A 60 4.83 1.92 -1.24
C LYS A 60 3.34 1.82 -0.92
N GLU A 61 2.51 2.64 -1.56
CA GLU A 61 1.08 2.77 -1.28
C GLU A 61 0.24 2.01 -2.32
N LYS A 62 0.77 0.92 -2.89
CA LYS A 62 0.06 0.10 -3.90
C LYS A 62 -1.24 -0.47 -3.34
N SER A 63 -1.21 -1.02 -2.12
CA SER A 63 -2.39 -1.62 -1.50
C SER A 63 -3.45 -0.57 -1.15
N GLU A 64 -3.02 0.62 -0.70
CA GLU A 64 -3.87 1.76 -0.41
C GLU A 64 -4.53 2.29 -1.67
N PHE A 65 -3.78 2.46 -2.77
CA PHE A 65 -4.34 2.88 -4.05
C PHE A 65 -5.34 1.85 -4.59
N PHE A 66 -5.05 0.56 -4.52
CA PHE A 66 -5.99 -0.48 -4.93
C PHE A 66 -7.28 -0.45 -4.11
N ALA A 67 -7.19 -0.27 -2.79
CA ALA A 67 -8.36 -0.11 -1.94
C ALA A 67 -9.16 1.16 -2.28
N ALA A 68 -8.47 2.26 -2.55
CA ALA A 68 -9.09 3.52 -2.95
C ALA A 68 -9.85 3.37 -4.28
N LEU A 69 -9.25 2.69 -5.26
CA LEU A 69 -9.86 2.41 -6.56
C LEU A 69 -11.11 1.51 -6.43
N LEU A 70 -11.04 0.44 -5.63
CA LEU A 70 -12.20 -0.41 -5.36
C LEU A 70 -13.35 0.36 -4.69
N LEU A 71 -13.04 1.22 -3.73
CA LEU A 71 -14.05 2.04 -3.06
C LEU A 71 -14.64 3.06 -4.03
N ARG A 72 -13.82 3.70 -4.86
CA ARG A 72 -14.25 4.69 -5.85
C ARG A 72 -15.20 4.07 -6.88
N VAL A 73 -14.83 2.92 -7.45
CA VAL A 73 -15.69 2.18 -8.40
C VAL A 73 -16.98 1.71 -7.74
N ALA A 74 -16.95 1.32 -6.47
CA ALA A 74 -18.14 0.97 -5.71
C ALA A 74 -18.98 2.19 -5.23
N ASN A 75 -18.61 3.41 -5.63
CA ASN A 75 -19.19 4.67 -5.17
C ASN A 75 -19.26 4.80 -3.63
N LYS A 76 -18.18 4.35 -2.97
CA LYS A 76 -18.01 4.44 -1.51
C LYS A 76 -16.96 5.49 -1.16
N ASN A 77 -17.09 6.04 0.04
CA ASN A 77 -16.17 7.05 0.54
C ASN A 77 -14.77 6.47 0.77
N TRP A 78 -13.77 7.17 0.23
CA TRP A 78 -12.36 6.97 0.56
C TRP A 78 -11.94 7.99 1.62
N LEU A 79 -11.33 7.52 2.70
CA LEU A 79 -10.90 8.37 3.83
C LEU A 79 -9.42 8.79 3.75
N GLY A 80 -8.72 8.39 2.69
CA GLY A 80 -7.32 8.77 2.46
C GLY A 80 -7.22 10.06 1.64
N LYS A 81 -6.07 10.25 0.99
CA LYS A 81 -5.87 11.41 0.11
C LYS A 81 -6.88 11.42 -1.02
N PRO A 82 -7.49 12.57 -1.34
CA PRO A 82 -8.32 12.69 -2.53
C PRO A 82 -7.47 12.40 -3.77
N PHE A 83 -8.08 11.75 -4.75
CA PHE A 83 -7.48 11.47 -6.03
C PHE A 83 -8.59 11.44 -7.08
N THR A 84 -8.22 11.69 -8.33
CA THR A 84 -9.13 11.69 -9.48
C THR A 84 -8.73 10.55 -10.40
N LEU A 85 -9.72 9.91 -11.03
CA LEU A 85 -9.46 8.93 -12.08
C LEU A 85 -9.57 9.62 -13.44
N PRO A 86 -8.79 9.19 -14.46
CA PRO A 86 -8.83 9.82 -15.79
C PRO A 86 -10.22 9.86 -16.44
N ILE A 87 -11.08 8.87 -16.13
CA ILE A 87 -12.47 8.84 -16.63
C ILE A 87 -13.34 9.98 -16.08
N GLU A 88 -12.96 10.58 -14.95
CA GLU A 88 -13.68 11.67 -14.30
C GLU A 88 -13.25 13.04 -14.82
N GLU A 89 -12.10 13.12 -15.51
CA GLU A 89 -11.62 14.38 -16.11
C GLU A 89 -12.26 14.67 -17.47
N ALA A 90 -12.82 13.65 -18.13
CA ALA A 90 -13.44 13.74 -19.44
C ALA A 90 -14.96 14.02 -19.41
N LEU A 91 -15.53 14.17 -18.21
CA LEU A 91 -16.95 14.49 -17.95
C LEU A 91 -17.11 15.94 -17.50
#